data_AF-A0A844MX57-F1
#
_entry.id   AF-A0A844MX57-F1
#
_cell.length_a   1.000
_cell.length_b   1.000
_cell.length_c   1.000
_cell.angle_alpha   90.00
_cell.angle_beta   90.00
_cell.angle_gamma   90.00
#
_symmetry.space_group_name_H-M   'P 1'
#
loop_
_entity.id
_entity.type
_entity.pdbx_description
1 polymer ?
#
loop_
_entity_poly.entity_id
_entity_poly.type
_entity_poly.pdbx_seq_one_letter_code
_entity_poly.pdbx_strand_id
1 'polypeptide(L)'
;MTIEEALVIIDTALHPESLSDLQELILRHSWEGKSYPEIGEICGYDPNYVKDTGSKLWKLLSKSLGEEISKSNFRTVFRKLAAAESKAVQAQNRQGGQGGQGGQGGDGDENSTP
;
A
#
# COMPACT_ATOMS: atom_id res chain seq x y z
N MET A 1 9.29 -1.51 -4.50
CA MET A 1 8.03 -0.78 -4.69
C MET A 1 8.14 -0.01 -5.99
N THR A 2 7.21 -0.26 -6.90
CA THR A 2 7.07 0.49 -8.16
C THR A 2 6.16 1.69 -7.95
N ILE A 3 6.22 2.65 -8.86
CA ILE A 3 5.32 3.81 -8.85
C ILE A 3 3.86 3.39 -9.03
N GLU A 4 3.60 2.32 -9.79
CA GLU A 4 2.25 1.79 -10.06
C GLU A 4 1.56 1.34 -8.76
N GLU A 5 2.27 0.61 -7.90
CA GLU A 5 1.75 0.20 -6.59
C GLU A 5 1.46 1.41 -5.69
N ALA A 6 2.31 2.45 -5.76
CA ALA A 6 2.07 3.68 -5.02
C ALA A 6 0.80 4.40 -5.50
N LEU A 7 0.57 4.46 -6.82
CA LEU A 7 -0.62 5.06 -7.42
C LEU A 7 -1.90 4.33 -6.97
N VAL A 8 -1.91 3.00 -6.96
CA VAL A 8 -3.06 2.20 -6.49
C VAL A 8 -3.40 2.49 -5.02
N ILE A 9 -2.38 2.59 -4.16
CA ILE A 9 -2.58 2.91 -2.74
C ILE A 9 -3.14 4.33 -2.57
N ILE A 10 -2.65 5.28 -3.37
CA ILE A 10 -3.16 6.66 -3.35
C ILE A 10 -4.61 6.69 -3.80
N ASP A 11 -4.92 6.06 -4.93
CA ASP A 11 -6.27 6.04 -5.50
C ASP A 11 -7.26 5.44 -4.49
N THR A 12 -6.89 4.34 -3.84
CA THR A 12 -7.66 3.71 -2.76
C THR A 12 -7.83 4.65 -1.55
N ALA A 13 -6.79 5.42 -1.19
CA ALA A 13 -6.82 6.33 -0.05
C ALA A 13 -7.56 7.67 -0.33
N LEU A 14 -7.63 8.10 -1.60
CA LEU A 14 -8.31 9.33 -2.01
C LEU A 14 -9.77 9.09 -2.44
N HIS A 15 -10.16 7.84 -2.67
CA HIS A 15 -11.49 7.48 -3.15
C HIS A 15 -12.60 8.19 -2.36
N PRO A 16 -13.56 8.86 -3.04
CA PRO A 16 -13.86 8.78 -4.48
C PRO A 16 -13.12 9.78 -5.39
N GLU A 17 -12.25 10.63 -4.86
CA GLU A 17 -11.42 11.51 -5.69
C GLU A 17 -10.23 10.71 -6.24
N SER A 18 -9.87 10.92 -7.51
CA SER A 18 -8.69 10.32 -8.11
C SER A 18 -7.64 11.39 -8.39
N LEU A 19 -6.38 10.97 -8.50
CA LEU A 19 -5.34 11.88 -8.97
C LEU A 19 -5.65 12.34 -10.40
N SER A 20 -5.34 13.61 -10.69
CA SER A 20 -5.32 14.08 -12.08
C SER A 20 -4.04 13.63 -12.78
N ASP A 21 -4.04 13.55 -14.11
CA ASP A 21 -2.88 13.12 -14.91
C ASP A 21 -1.57 13.85 -14.52
N LEU A 22 -1.66 15.16 -14.23
CA LEU A 22 -0.52 15.95 -13.79
C LEU A 22 0.01 15.53 -12.40
N GLN A 23 -0.88 15.21 -11.47
CA GLN A 23 -0.47 14.76 -10.14
C GLN A 23 0.23 13.40 -10.21
N GLU A 24 -0.27 12.49 -11.06
CA GLU A 24 0.38 11.21 -11.34
C GLU A 24 1.75 11.40 -11.98
N LEU A 25 1.88 12.31 -12.96
CA LEU A 25 3.16 12.65 -13.57
C LEU A 25 4.15 13.22 -12.55
N ILE A 26 3.70 14.13 -11.67
CA ILE A 26 4.54 14.68 -10.60
C ILE A 26 5.00 13.59 -9.65
N LEU A 27 4.13 12.66 -9.30
CA LEU A 27 4.46 11.52 -8.44
C LEU A 27 5.50 10.61 -9.12
N ARG A 28 5.27 10.28 -10.39
CA ARG A 28 6.14 9.41 -11.20
C ARG A 28 7.53 9.99 -11.36
N HIS A 29 7.63 11.26 -11.74
CA HIS A 29 8.92 11.90 -11.89
C HIS A 29 9.58 12.25 -10.55
N SER A 30 8.81 12.50 -9.48
CA SER A 30 9.37 12.59 -8.13
C SER A 30 9.97 11.25 -7.68
N TRP A 31 9.41 10.13 -8.11
CA TRP A 31 9.97 8.78 -7.88
C TRP A 31 11.31 8.57 -8.59
N GLU A 32 11.45 9.14 -9.79
CA GLU A 32 12.72 9.17 -10.55
C GLU A 32 13.75 10.16 -9.99
N GLY A 33 13.37 10.98 -9.01
CA GLY A 33 14.24 12.00 -8.40
C GLY A 33 14.28 13.33 -9.16
N LYS A 34 13.42 13.53 -10.16
CA LYS A 34 13.37 14.79 -10.91
C LYS A 34 12.84 15.95 -10.07
N SER A 35 13.21 17.16 -10.46
CA SER A 35 12.77 18.39 -9.80
C SER A 35 11.50 18.94 -10.46
N TYR A 36 10.65 19.64 -9.71
CA TYR A 36 9.43 20.28 -10.24
C TYR A 36 9.63 21.07 -11.55
N PRO A 37 10.71 21.87 -11.73
CA PRO A 37 10.94 22.55 -13.00
C PRO A 37 11.21 21.59 -14.16
N GLU A 38 11.98 20.52 -13.96
CA GLU A 38 12.22 19.52 -15.00
C GLU A 38 10.93 18.78 -15.38
N ILE A 39 10.08 18.49 -14.39
CA ILE A 39 8.78 17.87 -14.61
C ILE A 39 7.90 18.78 -15.47
N GLY A 40 7.91 20.08 -15.19
CA GLY A 40 7.23 21.07 -16.02
C GLY A 40 7.72 21.05 -17.46
N GLU A 41 9.04 21.08 -17.67
CA GLU A 41 9.63 21.00 -19.02
C GLU A 41 9.26 19.70 -19.75
N ILE A 42 9.32 18.56 -19.07
CA ILE A 42 9.03 17.24 -19.66
C ILE A 42 7.55 17.12 -20.03
N CYS A 43 6.67 17.57 -19.14
CA CYS A 43 5.22 17.45 -19.31
C CYS A 43 4.61 18.62 -20.11
N GLY A 44 5.39 19.64 -20.44
CA GLY A 44 4.91 20.85 -21.12
C GLY A 44 4.07 21.77 -20.23
N TYR A 45 4.25 21.70 -18.90
CA TYR A 45 3.56 22.55 -17.94
C TYR A 45 4.48 23.60 -17.34
N ASP A 46 3.89 24.70 -16.87
CA ASP A 46 4.62 25.73 -16.15
C ASP A 46 5.30 25.17 -14.89
N PRO A 47 6.60 25.42 -14.67
CA PRO A 47 7.32 24.94 -13.49
C PRO A 47 6.69 25.45 -12.19
N ASN A 48 6.09 26.65 -12.23
CA ASN A 48 5.37 27.22 -11.11
C ASN A 48 4.05 26.49 -10.85
N TYR A 49 3.34 26.09 -11.92
CA TYR A 49 2.12 25.29 -11.82
C TYR A 49 2.40 23.88 -11.30
N VAL A 50 3.47 23.24 -11.77
CA VAL A 50 3.91 21.93 -11.29
C VAL A 50 4.29 21.97 -9.80
N LYS A 51 4.99 23.02 -9.36
CA LYS A 51 5.34 23.20 -7.96
C LYS A 51 4.10 23.38 -7.07
N ASP A 52 3.12 24.17 -7.53
CA ASP A 52 1.86 24.38 -6.82
C ASP A 52 1.03 23.09 -6.75
N THR A 53 0.86 22.41 -7.88
CA THR A 53 0.16 21.12 -7.97
C THR A 53 0.84 20.05 -7.12
N GLY A 54 2.17 19.96 -7.15
CA GLY A 54 2.93 19.03 -6.30
C GLY A 54 2.74 19.34 -4.81
N SER A 55 2.78 20.60 -4.41
CA SER A 55 2.53 20.99 -3.02
C SER A 55 1.11 20.66 -2.57
N LYS A 56 0.11 20.87 -3.45
CA LYS A 56 -1.29 20.49 -3.21
C LYS A 56 -1.45 18.98 -3.09
N LEU A 57 -0.80 18.21 -3.96
CA LEU A 57 -0.79 16.75 -3.95
C LEU A 57 -0.33 16.21 -2.60
N TRP A 58 0.84 16.65 -2.12
CA TRP A 58 1.37 16.19 -0.83
C TRP A 58 0.48 16.56 0.35
N LYS A 59 -0.12 17.76 0.34
CA LYS A 59 -1.08 18.19 1.37
C LYS A 59 -2.36 17.36 1.36
N LEU A 60 -2.88 17.07 0.17
CA LEU A 60 -4.10 16.28 0.01
C LEU A 60 -3.87 14.85 0.48
N LEU A 61 -2.79 14.23 0.04
CA LEU A 61 -2.34 12.92 0.52
C LEU A 61 -2.20 12.89 2.04
N SER A 62 -1.55 13.92 2.61
CA SER A 62 -1.36 13.99 4.06
C SER A 62 -2.68 14.06 4.83
N LYS A 63 -3.67 14.77 4.27
CA LYS A 63 -5.00 14.88 4.85
C LYS A 63 -5.79 13.58 4.73
N SER A 64 -5.73 12.90 3.58
CA SER A 64 -6.46 11.65 3.35
C SER A 64 -5.88 10.47 4.12
N LEU A 65 -4.54 10.36 4.18
CA LEU A 65 -3.84 9.29 4.89
C LEU A 65 -3.66 9.57 6.39
N GLY A 66 -3.83 10.82 6.82
CA GLY A 66 -3.62 11.22 8.22
C GLY A 66 -2.15 11.24 8.66
N GLU A 67 -1.20 11.01 7.76
CA GLU A 67 0.26 11.10 8.00
C GLU A 67 0.86 12.25 7.17
N GLU A 68 1.90 12.93 7.67
CA GLU A 68 2.61 13.94 6.88
C GLU A 68 3.40 13.30 5.73
N ILE A 69 2.94 13.56 4.50
CA ILE A 69 3.59 13.09 3.28
C ILE A 69 4.31 14.27 2.63
N SER A 70 5.58 14.06 2.31
CA SER A 70 6.46 15.02 1.66
C SER A 70 7.39 14.30 0.70
N LYS A 71 8.00 15.01 -0.27
CA LYS A 71 8.95 14.44 -1.24
C LYS A 71 10.08 13.61 -0.59
N SER A 72 10.47 13.89 0.65
CA SER A 72 11.47 13.11 1.37
C SER A 72 10.90 11.89 2.09
N ASN A 73 9.63 11.95 2.53
CA ASN A 73 9.02 10.94 3.38
C ASN A 73 8.07 9.99 2.63
N PHE A 74 7.58 10.37 1.45
CA PHE A 74 6.63 9.58 0.68
C PHE A 74 7.16 8.19 0.40
N ARG A 75 8.43 8.04 0.00
CA ARG A 75 9.04 6.73 -0.26
C ARG A 75 9.01 5.81 0.96
N THR A 76 9.17 6.37 2.16
CA THR A 76 9.06 5.64 3.44
C THR A 76 7.62 5.31 3.76
N VAL A 77 6.70 6.26 3.63
CA VAL A 77 5.26 6.08 3.88
C VAL A 77 4.69 5.01 2.95
N PHE A 78 4.95 5.10 1.65
CA PHE A 78 4.55 4.11 0.66
C PHE A 78 5.13 2.72 0.95
N ARG A 79 6.41 2.64 1.33
CA ARG A 79 7.01 1.36 1.74
C ARG A 79 6.33 0.77 2.99
N LYS A 80 5.94 1.61 3.95
CA LYS A 80 5.18 1.18 5.14
C LYS A 80 3.78 0.68 4.75
N LEU A 81 3.09 1.38 3.86
CA LEU A 81 1.74 1.00 3.36
C LEU A 81 1.79 -0.33 2.60
N ALA A 82 2.71 -0.49 1.65
CA ALA A 82 2.89 -1.76 0.93
C ALA A 82 3.25 -2.93 1.87
N ALA A 83 4.07 -2.67 2.89
CA ALA A 83 4.39 -3.68 3.91
C ALA A 83 3.19 -3.98 4.84
N ALA A 84 2.28 -3.02 5.05
CA ALA A 84 1.08 -3.19 5.86
C ALA A 84 0.04 -4.08 5.15
N GLU A 85 -0.14 -3.91 3.83
CA GLU A 85 -1.00 -4.80 3.02
C GLU A 85 -0.53 -6.26 3.08
N SER A 86 0.79 -6.46 3.00
CA SER A 86 1.41 -7.79 3.14
C SER A 86 1.15 -8.44 4.51
N LYS A 87 0.94 -7.64 5.57
CA LYS A 87 0.61 -8.14 6.92
C LYS A 87 -0.86 -8.51 7.07
N ALA A 88 -1.77 -7.78 6.42
CA ALA A 88 -3.20 -8.07 6.47
C ALA A 88 -3.51 -9.47 5.88
N VAL A 89 -2.85 -9.83 4.78
CA VAL A 89 -3.02 -11.13 4.10
C VAL A 89 -2.49 -12.32 4.94
N GLN A 90 -1.40 -12.14 5.69
CA GLN A 90 -0.85 -13.23 6.51
C GLN A 90 -1.64 -13.51 7.80
N ALA A 91 -2.39 -12.52 8.32
CA ALA A 91 -3.21 -12.70 9.52
C ALA A 91 -4.44 -13.59 9.26
N GLN A 92 -4.99 -13.56 8.04
CA GLN A 92 -6.18 -14.34 7.68
C GLN A 92 -5.87 -15.83 7.41
N ASN A 93 -4.61 -16.20 7.15
CA ASN A 93 -4.25 -17.59 6.84
C ASN A 93 -3.80 -18.43 8.06
N ARG A 94 -3.91 -17.93 9.30
CA ARG A 94 -3.53 -18.69 10.51
C ARG A 94 -4.69 -19.36 11.26
N GLN A 95 -5.94 -19.16 10.89
CA GLN A 95 -7.11 -19.74 11.58
C GLN A 95 -7.64 -21.06 10.99
N GLY A 96 -6.91 -21.71 10.07
CA GLY A 96 -7.35 -22.97 9.45
C GLY A 96 -6.85 -24.28 10.10
N GLY A 97 -6.25 -24.24 11.29
CA GLY A 97 -5.56 -25.39 11.91
C GLY A 97 -6.16 -25.86 13.24
N GLN A 98 -7.48 -25.89 13.39
CA GLN A 98 -8.14 -26.58 14.50
C GLN A 98 -9.23 -27.49 13.93
N GLY A 99 -9.04 -28.81 14.06
CA GLY A 99 -10.06 -29.79 13.70
C GLY A 99 -9.49 -31.20 13.62
N GLY A 100 -9.50 -31.91 14.75
CA GLY A 100 -9.10 -33.32 14.78
C GLY A 100 -8.90 -33.93 16.17
N GLN A 101 -9.65 -33.50 17.19
CA GLN A 101 -9.91 -34.37 18.33
C GLN A 101 -11.05 -35.31 17.95
N GLY A 102 -10.77 -36.60 17.95
CA GLY A 102 -11.75 -37.67 17.88
C GLY A 102 -10.98 -38.98 17.98
N GLY A 103 -11.25 -39.89 18.88
CA GLY A 103 -12.11 -39.93 20.05
C GLY A 103 -11.65 -41.15 20.85
N GLN A 104 -11.87 -41.11 22.16
CA GLN A 104 -11.78 -42.31 22.99
C GLN A 104 -12.82 -43.35 22.55
N GLY A 105 -12.48 -44.63 22.64
CA GLY A 105 -13.47 -45.71 22.68
C GLY A 105 -12.95 -47.01 22.14
N GLY A 106 -12.78 -48.00 23.02
CA GLY A 106 -12.76 -49.42 22.63
C GLY A 106 -11.73 -50.26 23.35
N ASP A 107 -11.88 -50.44 24.66
CA ASP A 107 -11.52 -51.68 25.33
C ASP A 107 -12.06 -52.87 24.52
N GLY A 108 -11.18 -53.79 24.18
CA GLY A 108 -11.48 -55.03 23.47
C GLY A 108 -10.51 -56.10 23.93
N ASP A 109 -10.56 -56.40 25.23
CA ASP A 109 -10.08 -57.66 25.79
C ASP A 109 -10.93 -58.77 25.17
N GLU A 110 -10.39 -59.53 24.22
CA GLU A 110 -10.89 -60.88 24.00
C GLU A 110 -9.83 -61.82 23.42
N ASN A 111 -9.54 -62.82 24.25
CA ASN A 111 -9.27 -64.21 23.90
C ASN A 111 -7.81 -64.62 23.61
N SER A 112 -7.18 -65.22 24.63
CA SER A 112 -6.59 -66.58 24.47
C SER A 112 -6.20 -67.19 25.82
N THR A 113 -7.05 -68.07 26.34
CA THR A 113 -6.73 -69.26 27.18
C THR A 113 -7.91 -70.24 26.98
N PRO A 114 -7.84 -71.52 27.34
CA PRO A 114 -6.94 -72.19 28.28
C PRO A 114 -5.65 -72.79 27.69
#